data_AF-A0A1M2VNY1-F1
#
_entry.id   AF-A0A1M2VNY1-F1
#
_cell.length_a   1.000
_cell.length_b   1.000
_cell.length_c   1.000
_cell.angle_alpha   90.00
_cell.angle_beta   90.00
_cell.angle_gamma   90.00
#
_symmetry.space_group_name_H-M   'P 1'
#
loop_
_entity.id
_entity.type
_entity.pdbx_description
1 polymer ?
#
loop_
_entity_poly.entity_id
_entity_poly.type
_entity_poly.pdbx_seq_one_letter_code
_entity_poly.pdbx_strand_id
1 'polypeptide(L)'
;MDLDDFDVAVEQALLETIPSESLSPKDAVGLIDAQWYTSVSRRGRWMDLIGDYAGSEPFVVDGEALLQVVLNDPLLALGRTDDVSFQIVHVIYAMERVLHEILIRSVSFEIVFWHDQRYLTLQYGEDGYASSSRSLARTILFSHLKSLDIPVHTFLDASDPAWLSYQMHTKPMVIMTNDGGIVEGATTTAHVEWILLQHVFIYTVLAQGVSVTLVKGAQYRDSKIMSFVYEQRVCGDLKSRFQHGFWLAVHDALQSQTAQESNLHAGATSIPLESVESLPAHELAVNLVRNLSDSSTSQHEFFLELLQLFVAHILYVPLLGLKERARPPVSLPADLLKHVNTSFLPVAFFNIEKGASAVTVDGRIFAELLDYILRDEQLSLSSVLGVEVATAVEAIWIQYKLRVPNSVLASLPPVVCRMRPRIVL
;
A
#
# COMPACT_ATOMS: atom_id res chain seq x y z
N MET A 1 9.41 -27.87 -37.43
CA MET A 1 10.52 -27.73 -36.47
C MET A 1 9.85 -27.57 -35.14
N ASP A 2 9.81 -28.65 -34.35
CA ASP A 2 9.31 -28.62 -32.99
C ASP A 2 10.25 -27.76 -32.15
N LEU A 3 9.71 -26.72 -31.54
CA LEU A 3 10.44 -25.83 -30.65
C LEU A 3 10.60 -26.41 -29.23
N ASP A 4 9.93 -27.54 -28.96
CA ASP A 4 9.90 -28.22 -27.66
C ASP A 4 11.25 -28.83 -27.27
N ASP A 5 12.10 -29.21 -28.24
CA ASP A 5 13.41 -29.83 -27.98
C ASP A 5 14.49 -28.82 -27.53
N PHE A 6 14.28 -27.51 -27.76
CA PHE A 6 15.24 -26.49 -27.32
C PHE A 6 15.11 -26.16 -25.83
N ASP A 7 13.91 -26.29 -25.25
CA ASP A 7 13.67 -26.00 -23.83
C ASP A 7 14.37 -27.04 -22.92
N VAL A 8 14.41 -28.31 -23.35
CA VAL A 8 15.05 -29.42 -22.61
C VAL A 8 16.58 -29.24 -22.52
N ALA A 9 17.20 -28.71 -23.57
CA ALA A 9 18.65 -28.51 -23.60
C ALA A 9 19.13 -27.37 -22.69
N VAL A 10 18.28 -26.36 -22.43
CA VAL A 10 18.56 -25.27 -21.49
C VAL A 10 18.36 -25.72 -20.04
N GLU A 11 17.36 -26.55 -19.76
CA GLU A 11 17.12 -27.14 -18.43
C GLU A 11 18.29 -28.02 -17.95
N GLN A 12 18.96 -28.75 -18.86
CA GLN A 12 20.08 -29.64 -18.51
C GLN A 12 21.42 -28.93 -18.30
N ALA A 13 21.65 -27.77 -18.91
CA ALA A 13 22.92 -27.06 -18.81
C ALA A 13 23.13 -26.27 -17.51
N LEU A 14 22.06 -26.04 -16.72
CA LEU A 14 22.09 -25.26 -15.47
C LEU A 14 22.23 -26.11 -14.20
N LEU A 15 22.36 -27.44 -14.32
CA LEU A 15 22.41 -28.38 -13.19
C LEU A 15 23.83 -28.66 -12.65
N GLU A 16 24.88 -28.04 -13.20
CA GLU A 16 26.24 -28.26 -12.72
C GLU A 16 26.69 -27.19 -11.70
N THR A 17 27.06 -27.68 -10.51
CA THR A 17 27.60 -27.00 -9.31
C THR A 17 26.62 -26.16 -8.50
N ILE A 18 26.09 -26.73 -7.41
CA ILE A 18 25.13 -26.06 -6.52
C ILE A 18 25.61 -26.13 -5.07
N PRO A 19 25.81 -24.98 -4.39
CA PRO A 19 26.03 -24.91 -2.95
C PRO A 19 24.76 -25.31 -2.17
N SER A 20 24.92 -25.97 -1.02
CA SER A 20 23.85 -26.24 -0.06
C SER A 20 23.37 -25.00 0.72
N GLU A 21 23.79 -23.81 0.31
CA GLU A 21 23.60 -22.54 1.00
C GLU A 21 22.44 -21.75 0.39
N SER A 22 21.86 -20.83 1.16
CA SER A 22 20.77 -19.96 0.70
C SER A 22 21.24 -19.09 -0.48
N LEU A 23 20.44 -19.04 -1.56
CA LEU A 23 20.73 -18.17 -2.70
C LEU A 23 20.50 -16.71 -2.30
N SER A 24 21.21 -15.77 -2.94
CA SER A 24 20.82 -14.36 -2.81
C SER A 24 19.43 -14.14 -3.43
N PRO A 25 18.63 -13.16 -2.96
CA PRO A 25 17.32 -12.88 -3.57
C PRO A 25 17.41 -12.63 -5.07
N LYS A 26 18.48 -11.96 -5.54
CA LYS A 26 18.71 -11.70 -6.95
C LYS A 26 18.97 -12.97 -7.75
N ASP A 27 19.79 -13.87 -7.22
CA ASP A 27 20.08 -15.16 -7.87
C ASP A 27 18.84 -16.05 -7.87
N ALA A 28 18.04 -16.02 -6.79
CA ALA A 28 16.78 -16.73 -6.71
C ALA A 28 15.77 -16.23 -7.74
N VAL A 29 15.62 -14.91 -7.94
CA VAL A 29 14.80 -14.35 -9.03
C VAL A 29 15.33 -14.78 -10.40
N GLY A 30 16.63 -14.65 -10.62
CA GLY A 30 17.26 -15.09 -11.88
C GLY A 30 17.00 -16.58 -12.18
N LEU A 31 17.00 -17.42 -11.15
CA LEU A 31 16.74 -18.85 -11.26
C LEU A 31 15.27 -19.14 -11.65
N ILE A 32 14.29 -18.56 -10.94
CA ILE A 32 12.87 -18.75 -11.26
C ILE A 32 12.53 -18.16 -12.63
N ASP A 33 13.17 -17.05 -13.01
CA ASP A 33 12.98 -16.41 -14.30
C ASP A 33 13.49 -17.27 -15.46
N ALA A 34 14.70 -17.81 -15.32
CA ALA A 34 15.32 -18.65 -16.33
C ALA A 34 14.63 -20.01 -16.47
N GLN A 35 14.30 -20.67 -15.36
CA GLN A 35 13.75 -22.03 -15.38
C GLN A 35 12.24 -22.08 -15.62
N TRP A 36 11.51 -20.99 -15.36
CA TRP A 36 10.06 -21.03 -15.33
C TRP A 36 9.37 -19.78 -15.89
N TYR A 37 9.54 -18.63 -15.24
CA TYR A 37 8.68 -17.46 -15.47
C TYR A 37 8.80 -16.94 -16.92
N THR A 38 10.00 -16.92 -17.50
CA THR A 38 10.21 -16.51 -18.90
C THR A 38 9.49 -17.45 -19.88
N SER A 39 9.55 -18.77 -19.65
CA SER A 39 8.91 -19.76 -20.52
C SER A 39 7.39 -19.70 -20.43
N VAL A 40 6.82 -19.55 -19.22
CA VAL A 40 5.38 -19.35 -19.04
C VAL A 40 4.92 -18.04 -19.67
N SER A 41 5.65 -16.96 -19.45
CA SER A 41 5.31 -15.63 -19.99
C SER A 41 5.29 -15.62 -21.52
N ARG A 42 6.26 -16.27 -22.16
CA ARG A 42 6.33 -16.41 -23.64
C ARG A 42 5.18 -17.23 -24.22
N ARG A 43 4.66 -18.20 -23.46
CA ARG A 43 3.51 -19.02 -23.86
C ARG A 43 2.17 -18.36 -23.56
N GLY A 44 2.17 -17.23 -22.84
CA GLY A 44 0.99 -16.45 -22.55
C GLY A 44 0.24 -16.05 -23.82
N ARG A 45 -1.09 -16.12 -23.79
CA ARG A 45 -1.94 -15.85 -24.96
C ARG A 45 -2.66 -14.53 -24.79
N TRP A 46 -2.57 -13.66 -25.78
CA TRP A 46 -3.34 -12.42 -25.82
C TRP A 46 -4.80 -12.72 -26.16
N MET A 47 -5.70 -12.54 -25.20
CA MET A 47 -7.11 -12.94 -25.32
C MET A 47 -8.04 -11.90 -24.71
N ASP A 48 -9.29 -11.87 -25.18
CA ASP A 48 -10.38 -11.17 -24.49
C ASP A 48 -10.78 -12.00 -23.27
N LEU A 49 -10.50 -11.48 -22.07
CA LEU A 49 -10.82 -12.16 -20.81
C LEU A 49 -12.32 -12.43 -20.70
N ILE A 50 -13.17 -11.55 -21.22
CA ILE A 50 -14.63 -11.69 -21.11
C ILE A 50 -15.16 -12.51 -22.27
N GLY A 51 -14.87 -12.11 -23.51
CA GLY A 51 -15.46 -12.76 -24.69
C GLY A 51 -14.87 -14.13 -25.04
N ASP A 52 -13.56 -14.30 -24.90
CA ASP A 52 -12.84 -15.47 -25.43
C ASP A 52 -12.40 -16.45 -24.33
N TYR A 53 -12.14 -15.97 -23.10
CA TYR A 53 -11.54 -16.78 -22.03
C TYR A 53 -12.52 -17.19 -20.92
N ALA A 54 -12.95 -16.25 -20.07
CA ALA A 54 -13.79 -16.53 -18.91
C ALA A 54 -15.29 -16.60 -19.27
N GLY A 55 -15.73 -15.88 -20.31
CA GLY A 55 -17.16 -15.85 -20.64
C GLY A 55 -17.98 -15.22 -19.50
N SER A 56 -18.91 -16.00 -18.97
CA SER A 56 -19.72 -15.66 -17.80
C SER A 56 -19.22 -16.28 -16.49
N GLU A 57 -18.10 -17.00 -16.53
CA GLU A 57 -17.53 -17.64 -15.35
C GLU A 57 -16.87 -16.60 -14.44
N PRO A 58 -16.85 -16.85 -13.11
CA PRO A 58 -16.23 -15.93 -12.17
C PRO A 58 -14.73 -15.82 -12.41
N PHE A 59 -14.20 -14.61 -12.24
CA PHE A 59 -12.77 -14.39 -12.11
C PHE A 59 -12.45 -13.55 -10.87
N VAL A 60 -11.21 -13.62 -10.44
CA VAL A 60 -10.73 -12.94 -9.24
C VAL A 60 -9.82 -11.78 -9.63
N VAL A 61 -10.03 -10.65 -8.99
CA VAL A 61 -9.08 -9.52 -8.99
C VAL A 61 -8.29 -9.59 -7.70
N ASP A 62 -6.96 -9.66 -7.82
CA ASP A 62 -6.07 -9.54 -6.66
C ASP A 62 -6.15 -8.12 -6.11
N GLY A 63 -6.63 -8.02 -4.86
CA GLY A 63 -6.80 -6.78 -4.15
C GLY A 63 -5.48 -6.06 -3.90
N GLU A 64 -4.40 -6.78 -3.58
CA GLU A 64 -3.09 -6.15 -3.38
C GLU A 64 -2.57 -5.56 -4.70
N ALA A 65 -2.69 -6.31 -5.80
CA ALA A 65 -2.34 -5.80 -7.11
C ALA A 65 -3.17 -4.57 -7.54
N LEU A 66 -4.47 -4.57 -7.27
CA LEU A 66 -5.34 -3.42 -7.51
C LEU A 66 -4.87 -2.19 -6.74
N LEU A 67 -4.60 -2.34 -5.44
CA LEU A 67 -4.12 -1.25 -4.59
C LEU A 67 -2.75 -0.75 -5.05
N GLN A 68 -1.86 -1.66 -5.42
CA GLN A 68 -0.53 -1.33 -5.92
C GLN A 68 -0.61 -0.46 -7.19
N VAL A 69 -1.50 -0.80 -8.13
CA VAL A 69 -1.67 -0.04 -9.38
C VAL A 69 -2.09 1.40 -9.12
N VAL A 70 -3.02 1.62 -8.18
CA VAL A 70 -3.51 2.98 -7.86
C VAL A 70 -2.51 3.78 -7.03
N LEU A 71 -1.81 3.13 -6.10
CA LEU A 71 -0.80 3.78 -5.25
C LEU A 71 0.49 4.12 -6.02
N ASN A 72 0.76 3.42 -7.13
CA ASN A 72 1.89 3.69 -8.01
C ASN A 72 1.57 4.72 -9.11
N ASP A 73 0.42 5.39 -9.08
CA ASP A 73 0.12 6.45 -10.05
C ASP A 73 1.14 7.59 -9.93
N PRO A 74 1.92 7.92 -11.00
CA PRO A 74 2.94 8.95 -10.96
C PRO A 74 2.40 10.37 -10.73
N LEU A 75 1.08 10.58 -10.84
CA LEU A 75 0.41 11.85 -10.55
C LEU A 75 -0.09 11.95 -9.11
N LEU A 76 -0.03 10.85 -8.34
CA LEU A 76 -0.49 10.81 -6.96
C LEU A 76 0.58 11.38 -6.02
N ALA A 77 0.20 12.36 -5.18
CA ALA A 77 1.03 12.82 -4.07
C ALA A 77 0.65 12.07 -2.78
N LEU A 78 1.18 10.85 -2.65
CA LEU A 78 1.07 10.00 -1.46
C LEU A 78 2.41 9.30 -1.24
N GLY A 79 2.97 9.41 -0.03
CA GLY A 79 4.21 8.73 0.32
C GLY A 79 5.44 9.19 -0.46
N ARG A 80 5.45 10.43 -0.96
CA ARG A 80 6.63 11.03 -1.61
C ARG A 80 7.55 11.60 -0.55
N THR A 81 8.85 11.35 -0.65
CA THR A 81 9.83 11.77 0.38
C THR A 81 10.00 13.28 0.48
N ASP A 82 9.65 14.01 -0.57
CA ASP A 82 9.71 15.48 -0.70
C ASP A 82 8.37 16.20 -0.47
N ASP A 83 7.33 15.47 -0.02
CA ASP A 83 6.00 16.02 0.27
C ASP A 83 5.47 15.42 1.59
N VAL A 84 4.51 16.08 2.24
CA VAL A 84 3.74 15.52 3.39
C VAL A 84 2.31 15.12 2.97
N SER A 85 2.04 15.15 1.67
CA SER A 85 0.71 14.94 1.12
C SER A 85 0.22 13.51 1.27
N PHE A 86 -1.08 13.43 1.54
CA PHE A 86 -1.81 12.18 1.68
C PHE A 86 -3.14 12.31 0.92
N GLN A 87 -3.06 12.23 -0.41
CA GLN A 87 -4.20 12.47 -1.32
C GLN A 87 -5.15 11.28 -1.40
N ILE A 88 -5.62 10.76 -0.26
CA ILE A 88 -6.41 9.52 -0.20
C ILE A 88 -7.70 9.54 -1.03
N VAL A 89 -8.37 10.69 -1.13
CA VAL A 89 -9.58 10.83 -1.96
C VAL A 89 -9.26 10.62 -3.45
N HIS A 90 -8.10 11.08 -3.91
CA HIS A 90 -7.65 10.84 -5.28
C HIS A 90 -7.38 9.34 -5.50
N VAL A 91 -6.80 8.65 -4.52
CA VAL A 91 -6.58 7.19 -4.60
C VAL A 91 -7.90 6.42 -4.70
N ILE A 92 -8.90 6.81 -3.88
CA ILE A 92 -10.24 6.20 -3.94
C ILE A 92 -10.84 6.39 -5.33
N TYR A 93 -10.79 7.62 -5.86
CA TYR A 93 -11.28 7.88 -7.22
C TYR A 93 -10.55 7.06 -8.28
N ALA A 94 -9.23 6.92 -8.19
CA ALA A 94 -8.45 6.10 -9.10
C ALA A 94 -8.85 4.62 -9.03
N MET A 95 -9.05 4.09 -7.82
CA MET A 95 -9.52 2.72 -7.59
C MET A 95 -10.92 2.49 -8.14
N GLU A 96 -11.87 3.38 -7.84
CA GLU A 96 -13.23 3.32 -8.38
C GLU A 96 -13.24 3.35 -9.90
N ARG A 97 -12.37 4.13 -10.53
CA ARG A 97 -12.24 4.13 -11.99
C ARG A 97 -11.76 2.78 -12.53
N VAL A 98 -10.76 2.17 -11.91
CA VAL A 98 -10.29 0.83 -12.33
C VAL A 98 -11.42 -0.20 -12.18
N LEU A 99 -12.11 -0.20 -11.04
CA LEU A 99 -13.24 -1.09 -10.80
C LEU A 99 -14.39 -0.83 -11.77
N HIS A 100 -14.68 0.43 -12.08
CA HIS A 100 -15.72 0.79 -13.04
C HIS A 100 -15.42 0.21 -14.43
N GLU A 101 -14.16 0.28 -14.89
CA GLU A 101 -13.77 -0.33 -16.17
C GLU A 101 -13.97 -1.87 -16.16
N ILE A 102 -13.82 -2.53 -15.02
CA ILE A 102 -14.10 -3.97 -14.91
C ILE A 102 -15.62 -4.22 -14.87
N LEU A 103 -16.34 -3.51 -14.01
CA LEU A 103 -17.79 -3.65 -13.80
C LEU A 103 -18.63 -3.44 -15.06
N ILE A 104 -18.28 -2.47 -15.90
CA ILE A 104 -19.06 -2.22 -17.14
C ILE A 104 -18.87 -3.33 -18.19
N ARG A 105 -17.90 -4.25 -18.00
CA ARG A 105 -17.55 -5.32 -18.95
C ARG A 105 -17.81 -6.72 -18.39
N SER A 106 -17.73 -6.88 -17.08
CA SER A 106 -18.00 -8.13 -16.39
C SER A 106 -18.89 -7.90 -15.18
N VAL A 107 -19.84 -8.81 -15.00
CA VAL A 107 -20.72 -8.87 -13.83
C VAL A 107 -20.29 -9.93 -12.81
N SER A 108 -19.26 -10.72 -13.14
CA SER A 108 -18.88 -11.91 -12.37
C SER A 108 -17.41 -11.84 -11.98
N PHE A 109 -17.08 -10.87 -11.12
CA PHE A 109 -15.77 -10.85 -10.48
C PHE A 109 -15.87 -10.60 -8.98
N GLU A 110 -14.87 -11.10 -8.28
CA GLU A 110 -14.70 -10.92 -6.84
C GLU A 110 -13.28 -10.41 -6.56
N ILE A 111 -13.10 -9.70 -5.45
CA ILE A 111 -11.79 -9.19 -5.04
C ILE A 111 -11.25 -10.10 -3.94
N VAL A 112 -10.01 -10.54 -4.08
CA VAL A 112 -9.34 -11.40 -3.10
C VAL A 112 -8.05 -10.76 -2.63
N PHE A 113 -7.86 -10.67 -1.32
CA PHE A 113 -6.61 -10.25 -0.70
C PHE A 113 -5.90 -11.45 -0.09
N TRP A 114 -4.61 -11.60 -0.40
CA TRP A 114 -3.71 -12.50 0.32
C TRP A 114 -2.79 -11.68 1.21
N HIS A 115 -2.82 -11.95 2.50
CA HIS A 115 -2.06 -11.17 3.48
C HIS A 115 -0.55 -11.23 3.19
N ASP A 116 -0.02 -12.37 2.77
CA ASP A 116 1.39 -12.55 2.43
C ASP A 116 1.88 -11.74 1.22
N GLN A 117 0.99 -11.26 0.34
CA GLN A 117 1.32 -10.44 -0.83
C GLN A 117 1.38 -8.93 -0.52
N ARG A 118 1.05 -8.51 0.71
CA ARG A 118 0.98 -7.09 1.09
C ARG A 118 2.29 -6.31 0.89
N TYR A 119 3.43 -7.00 0.97
CA TYR A 119 4.75 -6.35 0.97
C TYR A 119 4.99 -5.52 -0.29
N LEU A 120 4.51 -6.01 -1.43
CA LEU A 120 4.66 -5.32 -2.71
C LEU A 120 3.80 -4.05 -2.80
N THR A 121 2.64 -4.02 -2.15
CA THR A 121 1.80 -2.83 -2.00
C THR A 121 2.42 -1.83 -1.03
N LEU A 122 2.94 -2.32 0.10
CA LEU A 122 3.40 -1.51 1.23
C LEU A 122 4.81 -0.95 1.06
N GLN A 123 5.67 -1.61 0.29
CA GLN A 123 7.05 -1.21 0.00
C GLN A 123 7.97 -1.06 1.24
N TYR A 124 7.88 -2.02 2.18
CA TYR A 124 8.72 -2.02 3.37
C TYR A 124 10.22 -2.19 3.06
N GLY A 125 11.06 -1.35 3.67
CA GLY A 125 12.52 -1.40 3.47
C GLY A 125 13.08 -0.32 2.53
N GLU A 126 12.23 0.53 1.94
CA GLU A 126 12.67 1.74 1.22
C GLU A 126 12.63 2.99 2.12
N ASP A 127 11.45 3.53 2.37
CA ASP A 127 11.24 4.75 3.16
C ASP A 127 10.08 4.57 4.16
N GLY A 128 10.31 4.99 5.41
CA GLY A 128 9.34 4.79 6.49
C GLY A 128 8.07 5.62 6.32
N TYR A 129 8.16 6.81 5.72
CA TYR A 129 7.00 7.64 5.41
C TYR A 129 6.19 7.08 4.25
N ALA A 130 6.85 6.65 3.17
CA ALA A 130 6.20 5.99 2.05
C ALA A 130 5.46 4.73 2.51
N SER A 131 6.12 3.88 3.30
CA SER A 131 5.56 2.63 3.80
C SER A 131 4.35 2.84 4.72
N SER A 132 4.47 3.74 5.70
CA SER A 132 3.37 4.07 6.62
C SER A 132 2.20 4.75 5.91
N SER A 133 2.47 5.61 4.92
CA SER A 133 1.44 6.21 4.07
C SER A 133 0.69 5.13 3.31
N ARG A 134 1.40 4.19 2.68
CA ARG A 134 0.80 3.07 1.94
C ARG A 134 0.01 2.15 2.86
N SER A 135 0.48 1.90 4.08
CA SER A 135 -0.24 1.12 5.09
C SER A 135 -1.58 1.74 5.47
N LEU A 136 -1.57 3.03 5.83
CA LEU A 136 -2.78 3.77 6.13
C LEU A 136 -3.73 3.81 4.93
N ALA A 137 -3.21 4.08 3.74
CA ALA A 137 -3.99 4.11 2.52
C ALA A 137 -4.62 2.74 2.21
N ARG A 138 -3.85 1.65 2.34
CA ARG A 138 -4.32 0.27 2.15
C ARG A 138 -5.51 -0.04 3.05
N THR A 139 -5.44 0.33 4.32
CA THR A 139 -6.55 0.11 5.27
C THR A 139 -7.79 0.93 4.90
N ILE A 140 -7.63 2.22 4.57
CA ILE A 140 -8.75 3.08 4.14
C ILE A 140 -9.40 2.55 2.84
N LEU A 141 -8.59 2.14 1.87
CA LEU A 141 -9.06 1.62 0.58
C LEU A 141 -9.77 0.28 0.77
N PHE A 142 -9.25 -0.60 1.61
CA PHE A 142 -9.92 -1.87 1.92
C PHE A 142 -11.30 -1.64 2.58
N SER A 143 -11.39 -0.75 3.56
CA SER A 143 -12.69 -0.40 4.16
C SER A 143 -13.65 0.22 3.14
N HIS A 144 -13.15 1.04 2.21
CA HIS A 144 -13.95 1.58 1.11
C HIS A 144 -14.45 0.47 0.18
N LEU A 145 -13.58 -0.47 -0.24
CA LEU A 145 -13.96 -1.61 -1.07
C LEU A 145 -15.08 -2.44 -0.44
N LYS A 146 -15.00 -2.69 0.88
CA LYS A 146 -16.04 -3.41 1.63
C LYS A 146 -17.38 -2.68 1.68
N SER A 147 -17.41 -1.36 1.47
CA SER A 147 -18.64 -0.57 1.39
C SER A 147 -19.28 -0.59 -0.01
N LEU A 148 -18.55 -1.06 -1.03
CA LEU A 148 -19.06 -1.21 -2.38
C LEU A 148 -19.86 -2.53 -2.52
N ASP A 149 -20.72 -2.60 -3.52
CA ASP A 149 -21.49 -3.80 -3.87
C ASP A 149 -20.64 -4.79 -4.69
N ILE A 150 -19.47 -5.17 -4.15
CA ILE A 150 -18.51 -6.10 -4.76
C ILE A 150 -18.06 -7.10 -3.68
N PRO A 151 -18.11 -8.42 -3.91
CA PRO A 151 -17.59 -9.39 -2.95
C PRO A 151 -16.08 -9.21 -2.74
N VAL A 152 -15.67 -9.11 -1.47
CA VAL A 152 -14.26 -9.00 -1.07
C VAL A 152 -13.92 -10.11 -0.08
N HIS A 153 -12.91 -10.90 -0.37
CA HIS A 153 -12.41 -11.99 0.46
C HIS A 153 -10.97 -11.74 0.91
N THR A 154 -10.60 -12.32 2.04
CA THR A 154 -9.27 -12.19 2.65
C THR A 154 -8.78 -13.56 3.08
N PHE A 155 -7.55 -13.89 2.71
CA PHE A 155 -6.87 -15.14 3.06
C PHE A 155 -5.46 -14.84 3.57
N LEU A 156 -4.84 -15.81 4.24
CA LEU A 156 -3.48 -15.66 4.73
C LEU A 156 -2.46 -15.70 3.58
N ASP A 157 -2.54 -16.75 2.78
CA ASP A 157 -1.62 -17.03 1.67
C ASP A 157 -2.29 -17.97 0.64
N ALA A 158 -1.58 -18.30 -0.44
CA ALA A 158 -2.08 -19.21 -1.48
C ALA A 158 -2.22 -20.67 -1.01
N SER A 159 -1.74 -21.03 0.18
CA SER A 159 -1.89 -22.36 0.79
C SER A 159 -2.97 -22.40 1.88
N ASP A 160 -3.63 -21.27 2.15
CA ASP A 160 -4.69 -21.15 3.16
C ASP A 160 -5.82 -22.16 2.85
N PRO A 161 -6.19 -23.05 3.80
CA PRO A 161 -7.30 -23.97 3.60
C PRO A 161 -8.62 -23.30 3.21
N ALA A 162 -8.87 -22.07 3.66
CA ALA A 162 -10.04 -21.29 3.28
C ALA A 162 -9.97 -20.84 1.81
N TRP A 163 -8.78 -20.45 1.33
CA TRP A 163 -8.54 -20.15 -0.09
C TRP A 163 -8.74 -21.40 -0.95
N LEU A 164 -8.15 -22.53 -0.57
CA LEU A 164 -8.28 -23.79 -1.29
C LEU A 164 -9.75 -24.25 -1.36
N SER A 165 -10.49 -24.09 -0.25
CA SER A 165 -11.94 -24.33 -0.23
C SER A 165 -12.67 -23.39 -1.18
N TYR A 166 -12.39 -22.08 -1.13
CA TYR A 166 -12.98 -21.10 -2.02
C TYR A 166 -12.71 -21.46 -3.50
N GLN A 167 -11.48 -21.79 -3.87
CA GLN A 167 -11.13 -22.20 -5.23
C GLN A 167 -11.93 -23.44 -5.70
N MET A 168 -12.12 -24.44 -4.83
CA MET A 168 -12.90 -25.63 -5.17
C MET A 168 -14.38 -25.33 -5.44
N HIS A 169 -14.96 -24.37 -4.72
CA HIS A 169 -16.39 -24.02 -4.81
C HIS A 169 -16.65 -22.99 -5.91
N THR A 170 -15.91 -21.88 -5.91
CA THR A 170 -16.08 -20.77 -6.85
C THR A 170 -15.47 -21.06 -8.21
N LYS A 171 -14.39 -21.86 -8.25
CA LYS A 171 -13.66 -22.22 -9.49
C LYS A 171 -13.34 -21.01 -10.37
N PRO A 172 -12.62 -20.01 -9.84
CA PRO A 172 -12.29 -18.83 -10.63
C PRO A 172 -11.47 -19.24 -11.87
N MET A 173 -11.89 -18.76 -13.04
CA MET A 173 -11.22 -19.10 -14.30
C MET A 173 -9.84 -18.44 -14.42
N VAL A 174 -9.69 -17.24 -13.86
CA VAL A 174 -8.45 -16.47 -13.90
C VAL A 174 -8.31 -15.58 -12.66
N ILE A 175 -7.07 -15.36 -12.23
CA ILE A 175 -6.70 -14.33 -11.25
C ILE A 175 -5.98 -13.19 -11.97
N MET A 176 -6.48 -11.97 -11.80
CA MET A 176 -5.88 -10.75 -12.32
C MET A 176 -4.97 -10.13 -11.24
N THR A 177 -3.65 -10.25 -11.38
CA THR A 177 -2.63 -9.83 -10.38
C THR A 177 -1.51 -9.01 -11.03
N ASN A 178 -0.43 -8.69 -10.31
CA ASN A 178 0.78 -8.07 -10.86
C ASN A 178 1.91 -9.12 -10.94
N ASP A 179 3.03 -8.74 -11.55
CA ASP A 179 4.24 -9.57 -11.66
C ASP A 179 5.42 -9.06 -10.83
N GLY A 180 5.24 -8.02 -10.01
CA GLY A 180 6.33 -7.44 -9.23
C GLY A 180 7.32 -6.58 -10.05
N GLY A 181 7.37 -6.73 -11.38
CA GLY A 181 8.22 -5.93 -12.27
C GLY A 181 9.58 -6.56 -12.57
N ILE A 182 10.55 -5.75 -12.98
CA ILE A 182 11.87 -6.21 -13.44
C ILE A 182 12.98 -5.92 -12.42
N VAL A 183 13.89 -6.88 -12.23
CA VAL A 183 15.02 -6.77 -11.29
C VAL A 183 15.98 -5.64 -11.67
N GLU A 184 16.17 -5.35 -12.96
CA GLU A 184 17.10 -4.30 -13.41
C GLU A 184 16.68 -2.89 -12.94
N GLY A 185 15.41 -2.70 -12.56
CA GLY A 185 14.90 -1.47 -11.97
C GLY A 185 14.94 -1.44 -10.44
N ALA A 186 15.31 -2.54 -9.78
CA ALA A 186 15.30 -2.65 -8.33
C ALA A 186 16.47 -1.86 -7.71
N THR A 187 16.13 -0.89 -6.87
CA THR A 187 17.09 0.00 -6.20
C THR A 187 17.58 -0.57 -4.86
N THR A 188 16.83 -1.49 -4.26
CA THR A 188 17.08 -2.05 -2.93
C THR A 188 16.95 -3.58 -2.92
N THR A 189 17.57 -4.24 -1.94
CA THR A 189 17.39 -5.69 -1.74
C THR A 189 15.94 -6.04 -1.44
N ALA A 190 15.23 -5.21 -0.67
CA ALA A 190 13.81 -5.39 -0.35
C ALA A 190 12.95 -5.46 -1.63
N HIS A 191 13.23 -4.60 -2.61
CA HIS A 191 12.53 -4.64 -3.89
C HIS A 191 12.72 -5.98 -4.62
N VAL A 192 13.94 -6.51 -4.64
CA VAL A 192 14.22 -7.82 -5.24
C VAL A 192 13.50 -8.95 -4.49
N GLU A 193 13.44 -8.87 -3.16
CA GLU A 193 12.67 -9.80 -2.34
C GLU A 193 11.18 -9.76 -2.68
N TRP A 194 10.58 -8.58 -2.91
CA TRP A 194 9.17 -8.50 -3.33
C TRP A 194 8.92 -9.16 -4.69
N ILE A 195 9.81 -8.94 -5.67
CA ILE A 195 9.72 -9.59 -6.99
C ILE A 195 9.78 -11.11 -6.82
N LEU A 196 10.71 -11.61 -6.01
CA LEU A 196 10.83 -13.04 -5.73
C LEU A 196 9.54 -13.61 -5.15
N LEU A 197 8.97 -12.97 -4.13
CA LEU A 197 7.75 -13.41 -3.47
C LEU A 197 6.56 -13.39 -4.44
N GLN A 198 6.44 -12.36 -5.28
CA GLN A 198 5.38 -12.27 -6.29
C GLN A 198 5.51 -13.36 -7.37
N HIS A 199 6.72 -13.64 -7.87
CA HIS A 199 6.93 -14.71 -8.84
C HIS A 199 6.60 -16.09 -8.24
N VAL A 200 6.92 -16.31 -6.96
CA VAL A 200 6.55 -17.54 -6.24
C VAL A 200 5.03 -17.63 -6.04
N PHE A 201 4.35 -16.51 -5.78
CA PHE A 201 2.89 -16.47 -5.70
C PHE A 201 2.24 -16.88 -7.03
N ILE A 202 2.64 -16.26 -8.15
CA ILE A 202 2.13 -16.61 -9.48
C ILE A 202 2.42 -18.08 -9.80
N TYR A 203 3.62 -18.57 -9.47
CA TYR A 203 3.99 -19.98 -9.65
C TYR A 203 3.04 -20.91 -8.88
N THR A 204 2.77 -20.57 -7.62
CA THR A 204 1.90 -21.36 -6.74
C THR A 204 0.48 -21.42 -7.27
N VAL A 205 -0.09 -20.28 -7.65
CA VAL A 205 -1.44 -20.18 -8.22
C VAL A 205 -1.58 -20.97 -9.53
N LEU A 206 -0.62 -20.82 -10.45
CA LEU A 206 -0.64 -21.55 -11.73
C LEU A 206 -0.48 -23.05 -11.54
N ALA A 207 0.36 -23.47 -10.61
CA ALA A 207 0.53 -24.88 -10.28
C ALA A 207 -0.70 -25.50 -9.57
N GLN A 208 -1.53 -24.69 -8.92
CA GLN A 208 -2.86 -25.07 -8.41
C GLN A 208 -3.91 -25.18 -9.53
N GLY A 209 -3.55 -24.84 -10.77
CA GLY A 209 -4.43 -24.93 -11.94
C GLY A 209 -5.34 -23.72 -12.15
N VAL A 210 -5.06 -22.60 -11.49
CA VAL A 210 -5.77 -21.33 -11.72
C VAL A 210 -4.93 -20.47 -12.65
N SER A 211 -5.51 -20.04 -13.76
CA SER A 211 -4.82 -19.19 -14.72
C SER A 211 -4.59 -17.80 -14.18
N VAL A 212 -3.58 -17.11 -14.71
CA VAL A 212 -3.22 -15.75 -14.26
C VAL A 212 -3.20 -14.78 -15.43
N THR A 213 -3.65 -13.56 -15.19
CA THR A 213 -3.49 -12.41 -16.08
C THR A 213 -2.91 -11.23 -15.31
N LEU A 214 -2.22 -10.32 -16.00
CA LEU A 214 -1.71 -9.11 -15.35
C LEU A 214 -2.75 -7.99 -15.35
N VAL A 215 -2.89 -7.29 -14.23
CA VAL A 215 -3.62 -6.01 -14.13
C VAL A 215 -2.93 -4.98 -15.00
N LYS A 216 -1.59 -4.89 -14.85
CA LYS A 216 -0.75 -4.00 -15.63
C LYS A 216 -0.56 -4.58 -17.04
N GLY A 217 -1.01 -3.84 -18.04
CA GLY A 217 -0.98 -4.28 -19.45
C GLY A 217 -2.34 -4.73 -19.98
N ALA A 218 -3.35 -4.90 -19.11
CA ALA A 218 -4.72 -5.09 -19.55
C ALA A 218 -5.24 -3.86 -20.29
N GLN A 219 -5.92 -4.09 -21.41
CA GLN A 219 -6.52 -3.05 -22.25
C GLN A 219 -8.03 -3.17 -22.24
N TYR A 220 -8.68 -2.11 -21.77
CA TYR A 220 -10.12 -1.97 -21.71
C TYR A 220 -10.61 -1.35 -23.03
N ARG A 221 -11.37 -2.10 -23.84
CA ARG A 221 -11.89 -1.64 -25.14
C ARG A 221 -13.34 -2.09 -25.31
N ASP A 222 -14.26 -1.14 -25.44
CA ASP A 222 -15.69 -1.43 -25.56
C ASP A 222 -16.15 -2.41 -24.47
N SER A 223 -16.66 -3.59 -24.83
CA SER A 223 -17.08 -4.66 -23.90
C SER A 223 -15.98 -5.67 -23.54
N LYS A 224 -14.72 -5.39 -23.90
CA LYS A 224 -13.60 -6.35 -23.82
C LYS A 224 -12.52 -5.93 -22.83
N ILE A 225 -11.94 -6.92 -22.16
CA ILE A 225 -10.72 -6.76 -21.37
C ILE A 225 -9.65 -7.62 -22.03
N MET A 226 -8.76 -7.00 -22.81
CA MET A 226 -7.71 -7.72 -23.52
C MET A 226 -6.47 -7.83 -22.64
N SER A 227 -5.96 -9.03 -22.41
CA SER A 227 -4.73 -9.24 -21.65
C SER A 227 -4.02 -10.54 -22.04
N PHE A 228 -2.77 -10.72 -21.59
CA PHE A 228 -2.10 -12.00 -21.66
C PHE A 228 -2.60 -12.91 -20.53
N VAL A 229 -3.06 -14.11 -20.91
CA VAL A 229 -3.39 -15.17 -19.97
C VAL A 229 -2.26 -16.19 -19.94
N TYR A 230 -1.76 -16.44 -18.74
CA TYR A 230 -0.79 -17.48 -18.45
C TYR A 230 -1.51 -18.71 -17.90
N GLU A 231 -1.14 -19.86 -18.43
CA GLU A 231 -1.70 -21.15 -18.04
C GLU A 231 -0.57 -22.13 -17.77
N GLN A 232 -0.78 -23.02 -16.81
CA GLN A 232 0.10 -24.14 -16.57
C GLN A 232 -0.71 -25.39 -16.24
N ARG A 233 -0.16 -26.55 -16.56
CA ARG A 233 -0.66 -27.82 -16.03
C ARG A 233 -0.48 -27.84 -14.51
N VAL A 234 -1.49 -28.38 -13.82
CA VAL A 234 -1.45 -28.63 -12.38
C VAL A 234 -0.18 -29.41 -12.04
N CYS A 235 0.56 -28.93 -11.05
CA CYS A 235 1.77 -29.57 -10.56
C CYS A 235 1.56 -30.02 -9.11
N GLY A 236 1.58 -31.34 -8.87
CA GLY A 236 1.34 -31.90 -7.54
C GLY A 236 2.47 -31.67 -6.53
N ASP A 237 3.68 -31.33 -6.99
CA ASP A 237 4.83 -31.04 -6.12
C ASP A 237 5.47 -29.71 -6.52
N LEU A 238 4.99 -28.63 -5.90
CA LEU A 238 5.51 -27.27 -6.07
C LEU A 238 7.02 -27.19 -5.84
N LYS A 239 7.54 -27.96 -4.86
CA LYS A 239 8.92 -27.85 -4.39
C LYS A 239 9.89 -28.60 -5.27
N SER A 240 9.44 -29.63 -6.01
CA SER A 240 10.30 -30.46 -6.86
C SER A 240 11.05 -29.71 -7.96
N ARG A 241 10.49 -28.60 -8.48
CA ARG A 241 11.07 -27.86 -9.60
C ARG A 241 12.33 -27.08 -9.21
N PHE A 242 12.39 -26.57 -7.99
CA PHE A 242 13.48 -25.70 -7.53
C PHE A 242 14.27 -26.36 -6.41
N GLN A 243 15.56 -26.06 -6.37
CA GLN A 243 16.48 -26.63 -5.39
C GLN A 243 16.23 -26.09 -3.98
N HIS A 244 16.76 -26.76 -2.96
CA HIS A 244 16.56 -26.35 -1.56
C HIS A 244 17.02 -24.90 -1.28
N GLY A 245 18.18 -24.49 -1.83
CA GLY A 245 18.71 -23.14 -1.66
C GLY A 245 17.80 -22.02 -2.20
N PHE A 246 16.98 -22.30 -3.22
CA PHE A 246 15.96 -21.37 -3.69
C PHE A 246 14.86 -21.18 -2.66
N TRP A 247 14.32 -22.27 -2.12
CA TRP A 247 13.27 -22.19 -1.11
C TRP A 247 13.75 -21.59 0.22
N LEU A 248 15.03 -21.75 0.55
CA LEU A 248 15.67 -21.01 1.64
C LEU A 248 15.66 -19.51 1.36
N ALA A 249 16.05 -19.07 0.15
CA ALA A 249 16.00 -17.66 -0.22
C ALA A 249 14.59 -17.07 -0.16
N VAL A 250 13.57 -17.82 -0.59
CA VAL A 250 12.15 -17.43 -0.48
C VAL A 250 11.73 -17.26 0.99
N HIS A 251 12.11 -18.20 1.84
CA HIS A 251 11.84 -18.13 3.28
C HIS A 251 12.56 -16.95 3.94
N ASP A 252 13.83 -16.74 3.62
CA ASP A 252 14.64 -15.64 4.15
C ASP A 252 14.07 -14.28 3.71
N ALA A 253 13.63 -14.16 2.45
CA ALA A 253 12.92 -12.98 1.95
C ALA A 253 11.63 -12.70 2.75
N LEU A 254 10.81 -13.72 2.99
CA LEU A 254 9.58 -13.56 3.79
C LEU A 254 9.89 -13.12 5.23
N GLN A 255 10.92 -13.69 5.86
CA GLN A 255 11.34 -13.29 7.21
C GLN A 255 11.90 -11.87 7.24
N SER A 256 12.72 -11.49 6.26
CA SER A 256 13.25 -10.13 6.08
C SER A 256 12.12 -9.11 6.01
N GLN A 257 11.11 -9.36 5.17
CA GLN A 257 9.97 -8.47 4.99
C GLN A 257 9.10 -8.37 6.25
N THR A 258 8.85 -9.51 6.92
CA THR A 258 8.12 -9.53 8.20
C THR A 258 8.87 -8.76 9.30
N ALA A 259 10.20 -8.86 9.34
CA ALA A 259 11.02 -8.13 10.29
C ALA A 259 11.01 -6.62 10.01
N GLN A 260 11.06 -6.21 8.74
CA GLN A 260 10.98 -4.81 8.34
C GLN A 260 9.63 -4.17 8.72
N GLU A 261 8.53 -4.88 8.47
CA GLU A 261 7.20 -4.47 8.92
C GLU A 261 7.14 -4.35 10.45
N SER A 262 7.57 -5.39 11.18
CA SER A 262 7.57 -5.38 12.64
C SER A 262 8.37 -4.20 13.21
N ASN A 263 9.53 -3.88 12.63
CA ASN A 263 10.32 -2.73 13.04
C ASN A 263 9.58 -1.40 12.85
N LEU A 264 8.86 -1.23 11.73
CA LEU A 264 8.07 -0.02 11.47
C LEU A 264 6.86 0.11 12.40
N HIS A 265 6.25 -1.02 12.77
CA HIS A 265 5.16 -1.09 13.73
C HIS A 265 5.64 -1.10 15.21
N ALA A 266 6.92 -0.78 15.47
CA ALA A 266 7.52 -0.80 16.81
C ALA A 266 7.32 -2.14 17.55
N GLY A 267 7.35 -3.24 16.82
CA GLY A 267 7.16 -4.61 17.31
C GLY A 267 5.70 -5.06 17.39
N ALA A 268 4.73 -4.23 17.02
CA ALA A 268 3.33 -4.66 16.98
C ALA A 268 3.11 -5.71 15.86
N THR A 269 2.32 -6.73 16.17
CA THR A 269 2.01 -7.80 15.22
C THR A 269 1.12 -7.27 14.11
N SER A 270 1.54 -7.46 12.85
CA SER A 270 0.68 -7.22 11.68
C SER A 270 -0.48 -8.21 11.71
N ILE A 271 -1.69 -7.70 11.49
CA ILE A 271 -2.92 -8.51 11.46
C ILE A 271 -3.42 -8.50 10.02
N PRO A 272 -3.98 -9.61 9.51
CA PRO A 272 -4.71 -9.62 8.25
C PRO A 272 -5.71 -8.46 8.15
N LEU A 273 -6.01 -8.03 6.91
CA LEU A 273 -7.03 -7.01 6.71
C LEU A 273 -8.37 -7.53 7.22
N GLU A 274 -8.91 -6.86 8.22
CA GLU A 274 -10.22 -7.13 8.79
C GLU A 274 -11.12 -5.92 8.56
N SER A 275 -12.43 -6.16 8.49
CA SER A 275 -13.40 -5.07 8.41
C SER A 275 -13.41 -4.31 9.72
N VAL A 276 -12.68 -3.19 9.76
CA VAL A 276 -12.68 -2.27 10.89
C VAL A 276 -13.61 -1.10 10.55
N GLU A 277 -14.63 -0.89 11.36
CA GLU A 277 -15.48 0.30 11.24
C GLU A 277 -14.64 1.56 11.45
N SER A 278 -14.81 2.54 10.57
CA SER A 278 -14.16 3.83 10.71
C SER A 278 -14.65 4.52 11.99
N LEU A 279 -13.72 5.07 12.76
CA LEU A 279 -14.04 5.81 13.98
C LEU A 279 -14.45 7.24 13.62
N PRO A 280 -15.38 7.84 14.39
CA PRO A 280 -15.60 9.28 14.35
C PRO A 280 -14.29 10.04 14.59
N ALA A 281 -14.10 11.17 13.91
CA ALA A 281 -12.85 11.94 13.97
C ALA A 281 -12.41 12.28 15.41
N HIS A 282 -13.37 12.58 16.29
CA HIS A 282 -13.08 12.84 17.71
C HIS A 282 -12.54 11.60 18.44
N GLU A 283 -13.14 10.43 18.24
CA GLU A 283 -12.66 9.19 18.85
C GLU A 283 -11.29 8.78 18.30
N LEU A 284 -11.08 8.95 17.00
CA LEU A 284 -9.79 8.73 16.35
C LEU A 284 -8.70 9.63 16.94
N ALA A 285 -8.99 10.92 17.10
CA ALA A 285 -8.09 11.90 17.72
C ALA A 285 -7.77 11.55 19.18
N VAL A 286 -8.79 11.19 19.97
CA VAL A 286 -8.61 10.78 21.37
C VAL A 286 -7.75 9.51 21.47
N ASN A 287 -7.97 8.52 20.61
CA ASN A 287 -7.19 7.29 20.57
C ASN A 287 -5.75 7.55 20.15
N LEU A 288 -5.53 8.41 19.15
CA LEU A 288 -4.20 8.82 18.73
C LEU A 288 -3.41 9.46 19.88
N VAL A 289 -4.02 10.43 20.58
CA VAL A 289 -3.37 11.10 21.72
C VAL A 289 -3.08 10.11 22.84
N ARG A 290 -4.02 9.23 23.17
CA ARG A 290 -3.83 8.19 24.20
C ARG A 290 -2.63 7.29 23.90
N ASN A 291 -2.51 6.84 22.66
CA ASN A 291 -1.46 5.89 22.29
C ASN A 291 -0.08 6.56 22.23
N LEU A 292 -0.04 7.85 21.85
CA LEU A 292 1.21 8.58 21.65
C LEU A 292 1.68 9.35 22.88
N SER A 293 0.80 9.71 23.82
CA SER A 293 1.15 10.46 25.04
C SER A 293 2.16 9.73 25.92
N ASP A 294 2.06 8.40 25.96
CA ASP A 294 2.87 7.56 26.84
C ASP A 294 4.04 6.89 26.10
N SER A 295 4.16 7.15 24.79
CA SER A 295 5.20 6.58 23.95
C SER A 295 6.56 7.27 24.19
N SER A 296 7.65 6.52 24.06
CA SER A 296 9.02 7.08 24.10
C SER A 296 9.25 8.15 23.02
N THR A 297 8.47 8.11 21.94
CA THR A 297 8.47 9.06 20.83
C THR A 297 8.07 10.47 21.25
N SER A 298 7.29 10.62 22.32
CA SER A 298 6.87 11.92 22.87
C SER A 298 8.04 12.77 23.38
N GLN A 299 9.24 12.19 23.54
CA GLN A 299 10.45 12.88 23.98
C GLN A 299 11.18 13.62 22.85
N HIS A 300 10.79 13.40 21.59
CA HIS A 300 11.38 14.13 20.46
C HIS A 300 10.98 15.61 20.49
N GLU A 301 11.94 16.46 20.10
CA GLU A 301 11.71 17.90 19.97
C GLU A 301 10.52 18.15 19.02
N PHE A 302 9.59 19.03 19.41
CA PHE A 302 8.39 19.41 18.66
C PHE A 302 7.31 18.32 18.46
N PHE A 303 7.48 17.12 19.00
CA PHE A 303 6.53 16.03 18.76
C PHE A 303 5.11 16.37 19.26
N LEU A 304 4.99 16.97 20.45
CA LEU A 304 3.69 17.31 21.03
C LEU A 304 3.01 18.46 20.27
N GLU A 305 3.78 19.41 19.75
CA GLU A 305 3.31 20.49 18.89
C GLU A 305 2.75 19.95 17.57
N LEU A 306 3.50 19.05 16.91
CA LEU A 306 3.05 18.37 15.69
C LEU A 306 1.82 17.51 15.96
N LEU A 307 1.79 16.79 17.08
CA LEU A 307 0.64 15.98 17.49
C LEU A 307 -0.60 16.85 17.71
N GLN A 308 -0.46 18.00 18.38
CA GLN A 308 -1.55 18.95 18.59
C GLN A 308 -2.13 19.44 17.27
N LEU A 309 -1.26 19.82 16.34
CA LEU A 309 -1.69 20.31 15.05
C LEU A 309 -2.34 19.21 14.21
N PHE A 310 -1.79 18.00 14.25
CA PHE A 310 -2.33 16.87 13.52
C PHE A 310 -3.69 16.41 14.06
N VAL A 311 -3.90 16.47 15.38
CA VAL A 311 -5.20 16.25 16.03
C VAL A 311 -6.20 17.33 15.62
N ALA A 312 -5.79 18.60 15.61
CA ALA A 312 -6.62 19.69 15.12
C ALA A 312 -7.02 19.47 13.65
N HIS A 313 -6.08 19.02 12.82
CA HIS A 313 -6.32 18.61 11.44
C HIS A 313 -7.35 17.46 11.34
N ILE A 314 -7.22 16.38 12.12
CA ILE A 314 -8.17 15.25 12.09
C ILE A 314 -9.60 15.72 12.40
N LEU A 315 -9.75 16.64 13.36
CA LEU A 315 -11.05 17.20 13.73
C LEU A 315 -11.60 18.18 12.69
N TYR A 316 -10.71 18.85 11.93
CA TYR A 316 -11.09 19.88 10.98
C TYR A 316 -11.43 19.32 9.59
N VAL A 317 -10.74 18.29 9.10
CA VAL A 317 -10.96 17.73 7.75
C VAL A 317 -12.42 17.31 7.50
N PRO A 318 -13.16 16.69 8.44
CA PRO A 318 -14.58 16.35 8.23
C PRO A 318 -15.50 17.56 8.02
N LEU A 319 -15.07 18.76 8.45
CA LEU A 319 -15.82 20.01 8.28
C LEU A 319 -15.63 20.61 6.89
N LEU A 320 -14.65 20.11 6.12
CA LEU A 320 -14.31 20.62 4.81
C LEU A 320 -15.01 19.83 3.69
N GLY A 321 -15.60 20.58 2.76
CA GLY A 321 -16.08 20.02 1.51
C GLY A 321 -14.93 19.58 0.60
N LEU A 322 -15.21 18.69 -0.37
CA LEU A 322 -14.20 18.19 -1.31
C LEU A 322 -13.46 19.31 -2.06
N LYS A 323 -14.18 20.40 -2.42
CA LYS A 323 -13.59 21.56 -3.11
C LYS A 323 -12.57 22.29 -2.24
N GLU A 324 -12.79 22.35 -0.93
CA GLU A 324 -11.91 23.03 0.02
C GLU A 324 -10.66 22.21 0.32
N ARG A 325 -10.75 20.89 0.15
CA ARG A 325 -9.63 19.95 0.23
C ARG A 325 -8.75 19.94 -1.02
N ALA A 326 -9.24 20.43 -2.15
CA ALA A 326 -8.47 20.58 -3.38
C ALA A 326 -7.48 21.76 -3.30
N ARG A 327 -6.49 21.66 -2.41
CA ARG A 327 -5.45 22.67 -2.19
C ARG A 327 -4.22 22.44 -3.07
N PRO A 328 -3.55 23.52 -3.50
CA PRO A 328 -2.27 23.39 -4.18
C PRO A 328 -1.18 22.85 -3.24
N PRO A 329 -0.06 22.37 -3.77
CA PRO A 329 1.09 22.01 -2.96
C PRO A 329 1.64 23.19 -2.16
N VAL A 330 1.98 22.94 -0.90
CA VAL A 330 2.60 23.90 0.02
C VAL A 330 4.08 23.58 0.16
N SER A 331 4.92 24.61 0.14
CA SER A 331 6.37 24.47 0.31
C SER A 331 6.74 24.64 1.78
N LEU A 332 7.01 23.53 2.47
CA LEU A 332 7.53 23.54 3.83
C LEU A 332 9.07 23.67 3.85
N PRO A 333 9.67 24.20 4.92
CA PRO A 333 11.12 24.16 5.10
C PRO A 333 11.65 22.73 5.07
N ALA A 334 12.77 22.50 4.39
CA ALA A 334 13.31 21.15 4.17
C ALA A 334 13.61 20.38 5.47
N ASP A 335 14.13 21.06 6.49
CA ASP A 335 14.44 20.43 7.79
C ASP A 335 13.17 20.01 8.53
N LEU A 336 12.12 20.84 8.48
CA LEU A 336 10.82 20.50 9.06
C LEU A 336 10.18 19.34 8.30
N LEU A 337 10.17 19.41 6.97
CA LEU A 337 9.64 18.35 6.10
C LEU A 337 10.31 17.02 6.42
N LYS A 338 11.64 17.00 6.50
CA LYS A 338 12.42 15.82 6.89
C LYS A 338 11.99 15.31 8.26
N HIS A 339 11.93 16.19 9.26
CA HIS A 339 11.55 15.80 10.62
C HIS A 339 10.12 15.24 10.68
N VAL A 340 9.16 15.88 10.02
CA VAL A 340 7.76 15.44 9.93
C VAL A 340 7.68 14.06 9.27
N ASN A 341 8.40 13.85 8.17
CA ASN A 341 8.39 12.57 7.43
C ASN A 341 9.15 11.45 8.18
N THR A 342 10.23 11.75 8.91
CA THR A 342 11.01 10.67 9.56
C THR A 342 10.56 10.36 10.98
N SER A 343 10.05 11.34 11.72
CA SER A 343 9.89 11.24 13.18
C SER A 343 8.44 11.33 13.64
N PHE A 344 7.54 11.91 12.83
CA PHE A 344 6.16 12.15 13.23
C PHE A 344 5.14 11.35 12.41
N LEU A 345 5.03 11.61 11.10
CA LEU A 345 3.96 11.04 10.26
C LEU A 345 3.94 9.52 10.24
N PRO A 346 5.07 8.78 10.17
CA PRO A 346 5.02 7.33 10.20
C PRO A 346 4.34 6.80 11.45
N VAL A 347 4.72 7.36 12.61
CA VAL A 347 4.19 6.98 13.91
C VAL A 347 2.71 7.37 14.03
N ALA A 348 2.33 8.57 13.58
CA ALA A 348 0.95 9.01 13.57
C ALA A 348 0.06 8.14 12.67
N PHE A 349 0.53 7.81 11.46
CA PHE A 349 -0.20 7.01 10.48
C PHE A 349 -0.45 5.59 10.95
N PHE A 350 0.54 4.91 11.54
CA PHE A 350 0.32 3.59 12.13
C PHE A 350 -0.68 3.60 13.30
N ASN A 351 -0.71 4.69 14.08
CA ASN A 351 -1.62 4.78 15.22
C ASN A 351 -3.07 5.08 14.83
N ILE A 352 -3.31 5.64 13.65
CA ILE A 352 -4.66 5.89 13.13
C ILE A 352 -5.10 4.87 12.09
N GLU A 353 -4.22 3.96 11.67
CA GLU A 353 -4.50 2.93 10.67
C GLU A 353 -5.79 2.17 10.99
N LYS A 354 -5.97 1.80 12.26
CA LYS A 354 -7.23 1.26 12.77
C LYS A 354 -8.20 2.39 13.08
N GLY A 355 -9.08 2.68 12.13
CA GLY A 355 -10.23 3.57 12.32
C GLY A 355 -10.20 4.86 11.50
N ALA A 356 -9.09 5.19 10.82
CA ALA A 356 -9.09 6.28 9.85
C ALA A 356 -10.00 5.99 8.65
N SER A 357 -10.48 7.06 8.02
CA SER A 357 -11.22 7.01 6.77
C SER A 357 -10.79 8.14 5.83
N ALA A 358 -11.34 8.15 4.63
CA ALA A 358 -11.08 9.20 3.64
C ALA A 358 -11.41 10.62 4.12
N VAL A 359 -12.26 10.75 5.14
CA VAL A 359 -12.71 12.04 5.70
C VAL A 359 -11.96 12.48 6.94
N THR A 360 -11.04 11.67 7.48
CA THR A 360 -10.32 12.02 8.71
C THR A 360 -8.90 12.53 8.48
N VAL A 361 -8.31 12.30 7.29
CA VAL A 361 -6.92 12.67 7.00
C VAL A 361 -6.78 13.30 5.62
N ASP A 362 -6.07 14.43 5.55
CA ASP A 362 -5.67 15.11 4.33
C ASP A 362 -4.31 15.81 4.48
N GLY A 363 -3.27 15.23 3.88
CA GLY A 363 -1.91 15.75 4.04
C GLY A 363 -1.72 17.16 3.48
N ARG A 364 -2.53 17.61 2.50
CA ARG A 364 -2.45 18.99 1.99
C ARG A 364 -3.01 19.98 3.01
N ILE A 365 -4.11 19.64 3.68
CA ILE A 365 -4.66 20.45 4.77
C ILE A 365 -3.68 20.50 5.94
N PHE A 366 -3.07 19.37 6.31
CA PHE A 366 -2.04 19.36 7.34
C PHE A 366 -0.83 20.24 6.97
N ALA A 367 -0.36 20.19 5.73
CA ALA A 367 0.73 21.04 5.24
C ALA A 367 0.40 22.54 5.27
N GLU A 368 -0.81 22.91 4.82
CA GLU A 368 -1.33 24.28 4.88
C GLU A 368 -1.37 24.79 6.32
N LEU A 369 -1.84 23.95 7.25
CA LEU A 369 -1.88 24.32 8.67
C LEU A 369 -0.48 24.54 9.23
N LEU A 370 0.50 23.70 8.86
CA LEU A 370 1.91 23.89 9.24
C LEU A 370 2.48 25.19 8.68
N ASP A 371 2.34 25.45 7.38
CA ASP A 371 2.85 26.67 6.73
C ASP A 371 2.19 27.93 7.28
N TYR A 372 0.89 27.88 7.52
CA TYR A 372 0.14 29.00 8.08
C TYR A 372 0.64 29.37 9.49
N ILE A 373 0.85 28.35 10.32
CA ILE A 373 1.42 28.46 11.66
C ILE A 373 2.85 29.04 11.57
N LEU A 374 3.74 28.50 10.73
CA LEU A 374 5.11 29.03 10.57
C LEU A 374 5.20 30.51 10.15
N ARG A 375 4.14 31.08 9.56
CA ARG A 375 4.14 32.46 9.07
C ARG A 375 3.63 33.47 10.09
N ASP A 376 2.91 33.05 11.12
CA ASP A 376 2.27 33.97 12.07
C ASP A 376 2.42 33.50 13.52
N GLU A 377 3.39 34.12 14.21
CA GLU A 377 3.79 33.78 15.57
C GLU A 377 2.72 34.10 16.64
N GLN A 378 1.68 34.90 16.32
CA GLN A 378 0.69 35.35 17.31
C GLN A 378 -0.69 34.69 17.20
N LEU A 379 -0.87 33.70 16.32
CA LEU A 379 -2.19 33.12 16.09
C LEU A 379 -2.56 32.03 17.11
N SER A 380 -3.80 32.13 17.60
CA SER A 380 -4.45 31.06 18.36
C SER A 380 -5.11 30.07 17.41
N LEU A 381 -5.15 28.79 17.78
CA LEU A 381 -5.84 27.76 16.99
C LEU A 381 -7.32 28.11 16.71
N SER A 382 -7.98 28.78 17.67
CA SER A 382 -9.36 29.26 17.56
C SER A 382 -9.56 30.30 16.46
N SER A 383 -8.55 31.10 16.15
CA SER A 383 -8.62 32.10 15.07
C SER A 383 -8.51 31.46 13.68
N VAL A 384 -7.87 30.29 13.59
CA VAL A 384 -7.59 29.60 12.32
C VAL A 384 -8.66 28.58 11.98
N LEU A 385 -9.00 27.73 12.95
CA LEU A 385 -9.88 26.58 12.76
C LEU A 385 -11.29 26.78 13.35
N GLY A 386 -11.52 27.94 13.97
CA GLY A 386 -12.74 28.22 14.71
C GLY A 386 -12.69 27.73 16.16
N VAL A 387 -13.60 28.27 16.98
CA VAL A 387 -13.67 28.01 18.42
C VAL A 387 -13.98 26.54 18.72
N GLU A 388 -14.87 25.92 17.95
CA GLU A 388 -15.30 24.54 18.19
C GLU A 388 -14.15 23.53 18.13
N VAL A 389 -13.35 23.57 17.05
CA VAL A 389 -12.18 22.69 16.89
C VAL A 389 -11.15 22.99 17.97
N ALA A 390 -10.87 24.26 18.24
CA ALA A 390 -9.89 24.65 19.26
C ALA A 390 -10.28 24.15 20.67
N THR A 391 -11.55 24.32 21.06
CA THR A 391 -12.07 23.81 22.33
C THR A 391 -12.02 22.29 22.41
N ALA A 392 -12.30 21.58 21.31
CA ALA A 392 -12.19 20.13 21.27
C ALA A 392 -10.73 19.65 21.45
N VAL A 393 -9.77 20.28 20.77
CA VAL A 393 -8.34 19.98 20.94
C VAL A 393 -7.90 20.26 22.38
N GLU A 394 -8.29 21.39 22.96
CA GLU A 394 -7.96 21.75 24.34
C GLU A 394 -8.54 20.75 25.34
N ALA A 395 -9.79 20.31 25.14
CA ALA A 395 -10.43 19.30 25.98
C ALA A 395 -9.65 17.97 25.97
N ILE A 396 -9.18 17.52 24.80
CA ILE A 396 -8.34 16.32 24.66
C ILE A 396 -7.01 16.51 25.41
N TRP A 397 -6.36 17.67 25.26
CA TRP A 397 -5.10 17.96 25.96
C TRP A 397 -5.25 17.95 27.48
N ILE A 398 -6.31 18.59 27.99
CA ILE A 398 -6.64 18.62 29.42
C ILE A 398 -6.90 17.21 29.95
N GLN A 399 -7.66 16.40 29.20
CA GLN A 399 -8.01 15.03 29.58
C GLN A 399 -6.75 14.17 29.84
N TYR A 400 -5.73 14.28 28.97
CA TYR A 400 -4.49 13.52 29.09
C TYR A 400 -3.38 14.27 29.84
N LYS A 401 -3.69 15.42 30.47
CA LYS A 401 -2.75 16.25 31.25
C LYS A 401 -1.49 16.62 30.45
N LEU A 402 -1.63 16.78 29.14
CA LEU A 402 -0.53 17.15 28.28
C LEU A 402 -0.22 18.64 28.45
N ARG A 403 1.07 18.97 28.36
CA ARG A 403 1.50 20.37 28.32
C ARG A 403 0.89 21.02 27.08
N VAL A 404 0.18 22.12 27.27
CA VAL A 404 -0.22 23.00 26.17
C VAL A 404 1.06 23.69 25.67
N PRO A 405 1.42 23.55 24.38
CA PRO A 405 2.56 24.29 23.82
C PRO A 405 2.38 25.79 24.02
N ASN A 406 3.41 26.47 24.55
CA ASN A 406 3.37 27.92 24.79
C ASN A 406 3.52 28.65 23.46
N SER A 407 2.40 28.95 22.78
CA SER A 407 2.36 29.26 21.34
C SER A 407 2.94 28.11 20.52
N VAL A 408 2.27 27.64 19.48
CA VAL A 408 2.61 26.39 18.78
C VAL A 408 4.01 26.43 18.09
N LEU A 409 4.78 27.52 18.22
CA LEU A 409 5.79 27.92 17.25
C LEU A 409 7.02 28.67 17.73
N ALA A 410 7.06 29.25 18.93
CA ALA A 410 8.21 30.08 19.33
C ALA A 410 9.54 29.29 19.40
N SER A 411 9.47 27.97 19.30
CA SER A 411 10.61 27.04 19.37
C SER A 411 10.99 26.42 18.02
N LEU A 412 10.15 26.47 16.99
CA LEU A 412 10.50 25.96 15.66
C LEU A 412 11.52 26.91 14.99
N PRO A 413 12.55 26.40 14.28
CA PRO A 413 13.58 27.25 13.72
C PRO A 413 12.96 28.31 12.79
N PRO A 414 13.31 29.61 12.98
CA PRO A 414 12.71 30.69 12.21
C PRO A 414 12.99 30.50 10.73
N VAL A 415 11.94 30.40 9.94
CA VAL A 415 12.04 30.26 8.49
C VAL A 415 12.38 31.61 7.90
N VAL A 416 13.57 31.76 7.30
CA VAL A 416 13.90 32.90 6.44
C VAL A 416 13.12 32.74 5.13
N CYS A 417 11.80 32.94 5.17
CA CYS A 417 10.94 32.81 4.01
C CYS A 417 10.89 34.13 3.24
N ARG A 418 11.39 34.15 2.00
CA ARG A 418 11.24 35.29 1.09
C ARG A 418 9.75 35.44 0.77
N MET A 419 9.12 36.49 1.32
CA MET A 419 7.70 36.78 1.14
C MET A 419 7.29 36.73 -0.34
N ARG A 420 6.30 35.88 -0.66
CA ARG A 420 5.41 36.09 -1.81
C ARG A 420 4.14 36.80 -1.34
N PRO A 421 3.55 37.69 -2.16
CA PRO A 421 2.42 38.51 -1.74
C PRO A 421 1.18 37.65 -1.42
N ARG A 422 0.49 38.03 -0.34
CA ARG A 422 -0.77 37.43 0.13
C ARG A 422 -1.83 37.44 -0.97
N ILE A 423 -2.40 36.27 -1.27
CA ILE A 423 -3.72 36.18 -1.91
C ILE A 423 -4.73 36.13 -0.75
N VAL A 424 -5.61 37.13 -0.72
CA VAL A 424 -6.70 37.24 0.25
C VAL A 424 -7.74 36.16 -0.09
N LEU A 425 -8.08 35.33 0.90
CA LEU A 425 -9.17 34.34 0.85
C LEU A 425 -10.55 35.02 0.73
#